data_AF-A0A9E4G6W7-F1
#
_entry.id   AF-A0A9E4G6W7-F1
#
_cell.length_a   1.000
_cell.length_b   1.000
_cell.length_c   1.000
_cell.angle_alpha   90.00
_cell.angle_beta   90.00
_cell.angle_gamma   90.00
#
_symmetry.space_group_name_H-M   'P 1'
#
loop_
_entity.id
_entity.type
_entity.pdbx_description
1 polymer ?
#
loop_
_entity_poly.entity_id
_entity_poly.type
_entity_poly.pdbx_seq_one_letter_code
_entity_poly.pdbx_strand_id
1 'polypeptide(L)'
;MPEFIRVADEVWIAMASLHRSHPKRADFAIDEIVKQAETANVTGVAPLRPGVKVHVYLHCVANKPPNPGRYRMLLETSAGRRRLYRPGDPCHPRRMAGKHVPKRGEIPECYRELIDWYVSGYAARAGDKARDPVLALRGMGKQIWANETADDYVHRQRSGWQ
;
A
#
# COMPACT_ATOMS: atom_id res chain seq x y z
N MET A 1 -25.58 8.19 -10.59
CA MET A 1 -24.87 7.20 -9.75
C MET A 1 -24.10 6.27 -10.69
N PRO A 2 -22.87 5.82 -10.39
CA PRO A 2 -22.22 4.84 -11.26
C PRO A 2 -23.08 3.58 -11.33
N GLU A 3 -23.40 3.17 -12.55
CA GLU A 3 -24.39 2.13 -12.87
C GLU A 3 -24.00 0.76 -12.28
N PHE A 4 -22.69 0.51 -12.08
CA PHE A 4 -22.16 -0.69 -11.44
C PHE A 4 -20.85 -0.40 -10.69
N ILE A 5 -20.86 -0.49 -9.34
CA ILE A 5 -19.64 -0.48 -8.54
C ILE A 5 -19.01 -1.87 -8.45
N ARG A 6 -17.71 -1.96 -8.73
CA ARG A 6 -16.96 -3.22 -8.61
C ARG A 6 -16.73 -3.58 -7.15
N VAL A 7 -16.70 -4.89 -6.88
CA VAL A 7 -16.42 -5.43 -5.53
C VAL A 7 -15.09 -4.92 -4.97
N ALA A 8 -14.07 -4.78 -5.83
CA ALA A 8 -12.78 -4.24 -5.42
C ALA A 8 -12.88 -2.77 -4.94
N ASP A 9 -13.71 -1.95 -5.60
CA ASP A 9 -13.89 -0.55 -5.24
C ASP A 9 -14.64 -0.39 -3.92
N GLU A 10 -15.63 -1.25 -3.68
CA GLU A 10 -16.33 -1.36 -2.39
C GLU A 10 -15.38 -1.72 -1.24
N VAL A 11 -14.48 -2.70 -1.46
CA VAL A 11 -13.44 -3.07 -0.48
C VAL A 11 -12.48 -1.91 -0.22
N TRP A 12 -12.10 -1.17 -1.26
CA TRP A 12 -11.24 0.01 -1.10
C TRP A 12 -11.94 1.08 -0.27
N ILE A 13 -13.22 1.37 -0.54
CA ILE A 13 -14.01 2.35 0.23
C ILE A 13 -14.10 1.92 1.69
N ALA A 14 -14.41 0.65 1.98
CA ALA A 14 -14.50 0.15 3.35
C ALA A 14 -13.17 0.35 4.12
N MET A 15 -12.05 -0.02 3.51
CA MET A 15 -10.74 0.16 4.12
C MET A 15 -10.34 1.64 4.27
N ALA A 16 -10.62 2.48 3.26
CA ALA A 16 -10.32 3.92 3.31
C ALA A 16 -11.12 4.60 4.43
N SER A 17 -12.41 4.27 4.55
CA SER A 17 -13.26 4.75 5.65
C SER A 17 -12.72 4.34 7.02
N LEU A 18 -12.30 3.07 7.20
CA LEU A 18 -11.71 2.62 8.46
C LEU A 18 -10.48 3.44 8.86
N HIS A 19 -9.55 3.67 7.93
CA HIS A 19 -8.37 4.49 8.22
C HIS A 19 -8.70 5.97 8.46
N ARG A 20 -9.69 6.53 7.76
CA ARG A 20 -10.12 7.92 7.99
C ARG A 20 -10.74 8.08 9.37
N SER A 21 -11.57 7.13 9.80
CA SER A 21 -12.19 7.15 11.14
C SER A 21 -11.21 6.79 12.26
N HIS A 22 -10.16 6.01 11.97
CA HIS A 22 -9.16 5.59 12.96
C HIS A 22 -7.73 5.89 12.50
N PRO A 23 -7.32 7.17 12.41
CA PRO A 23 -6.06 7.57 11.79
C PRO A 23 -4.80 7.07 12.52
N LYS A 24 -4.92 6.71 13.81
CA LYS A 24 -3.82 6.17 14.63
C LYS A 24 -3.60 4.66 14.42
N ARG A 25 -4.57 3.94 13.84
CA ARG A 25 -4.46 2.48 13.64
C ARG A 25 -3.68 2.18 12.35
N ALA A 26 -2.71 1.28 12.46
CA ALA A 26 -1.87 0.89 11.33
C ALA A 26 -2.57 -0.07 10.36
N ASP A 27 -3.45 -0.94 10.86
CA ASP A 27 -4.17 -1.97 10.11
C ASP A 27 -5.45 -2.45 10.82
N PHE A 28 -6.22 -3.28 10.13
CA PHE A 28 -7.51 -3.82 10.55
C PHE A 28 -7.61 -5.32 10.25
N ALA A 29 -8.37 -6.05 11.06
CA ALA A 29 -8.67 -7.45 10.80
C ALA A 29 -9.61 -7.60 9.59
N ILE A 30 -9.56 -8.76 8.91
CA ILE A 30 -10.47 -9.08 7.79
C ILE A 30 -11.93 -8.82 8.15
N ASP A 31 -12.36 -9.31 9.31
CA ASP A 31 -13.76 -9.23 9.70
C ASP A 31 -14.20 -7.79 10.00
N GLU A 32 -13.30 -6.93 10.49
CA GLU A 32 -13.57 -5.49 10.64
C GLU A 32 -13.82 -4.83 9.28
N ILE A 33 -13.03 -5.21 8.26
CA ILE A 33 -13.16 -4.66 6.90
C ILE A 33 -14.46 -5.14 6.26
N VAL A 34 -14.80 -6.42 6.42
CA VAL A 34 -16.05 -7.01 5.91
C VAL A 34 -17.25 -6.34 6.59
N LYS A 35 -17.22 -6.17 7.92
CA LYS A 35 -18.28 -5.47 8.67
C LYS A 35 -18.41 -4.01 8.24
N GLN A 36 -17.29 -3.33 7.98
CA GLN A 36 -17.35 -1.96 7.47
C GLN A 36 -17.96 -1.91 6.06
N ALA A 37 -17.64 -2.84 5.17
CA ALA A 37 -18.23 -2.89 3.84
C ALA A 37 -19.75 -3.10 3.90
N GLU A 38 -20.20 -3.97 4.81
CA GLU A 38 -21.63 -4.19 5.08
C GLU A 38 -22.30 -2.93 5.63
N THR A 39 -21.69 -2.27 6.61
CA THR A 39 -22.20 -1.01 7.19
C THR A 39 -22.25 0.11 6.16
N ALA A 40 -21.23 0.23 5.32
CA ALA A 40 -21.15 1.27 4.30
C ALA A 40 -22.20 1.07 3.18
N ASN A 41 -22.66 -0.18 2.98
CA ASN A 41 -23.69 -0.59 2.03
C ASN A 41 -23.64 0.21 0.72
N VAL A 42 -22.46 0.27 0.09
CA VAL A 42 -22.19 1.21 -1.02
C VAL A 42 -23.11 0.95 -2.22
N THR A 43 -23.54 -0.30 -2.40
CA THR A 43 -24.47 -0.71 -3.46
C THR A 43 -25.94 -0.50 -3.10
N GLY A 44 -26.26 -0.20 -1.85
CA GLY A 44 -27.64 -0.14 -1.36
C GLY A 44 -28.35 -1.51 -1.35
N VAL A 45 -27.59 -2.61 -1.43
CA VAL A 45 -28.11 -3.98 -1.51
C VAL A 45 -27.63 -4.74 -0.28
N ALA A 46 -28.58 -5.15 0.55
CA ALA A 46 -28.36 -6.10 1.64
C ALA A 46 -28.96 -7.45 1.26
N PRO A 47 -28.32 -8.60 1.60
CA PRO A 47 -27.10 -8.74 2.39
C PRO A 47 -25.81 -8.40 1.61
N LEU A 48 -24.68 -8.31 2.31
CA LEU A 48 -23.35 -8.10 1.72
C LEU A 48 -23.09 -9.10 0.59
N ARG A 49 -22.63 -8.60 -0.56
CA ARG A 49 -22.39 -9.44 -1.74
C ARG A 49 -21.30 -10.52 -1.48
N PRO A 50 -21.49 -11.77 -1.97
CA PRO A 50 -20.58 -12.90 -1.70
C PRO A 50 -19.10 -12.68 -2.07
N GLY A 51 -18.81 -11.75 -2.98
CA GLY A 51 -17.45 -11.47 -3.45
C GLY A 51 -16.57 -10.62 -2.52
N VAL A 52 -17.14 -9.91 -1.53
CA VAL A 52 -16.36 -8.94 -0.73
C VAL A 52 -15.28 -9.63 0.09
N LYS A 53 -15.63 -10.72 0.79
CA LYS A 53 -14.70 -11.44 1.67
C LYS A 53 -13.48 -11.97 0.90
N VAL A 54 -13.67 -12.55 -0.29
CA VAL A 54 -12.55 -13.05 -1.11
C VAL A 54 -11.68 -11.91 -1.67
N HIS A 55 -12.27 -10.73 -1.92
CA HIS A 55 -11.49 -9.55 -2.31
C HIS A 55 -10.61 -9.03 -1.17
N VAL A 56 -11.14 -8.96 0.05
CA VAL A 56 -10.37 -8.58 1.25
C VAL A 56 -9.26 -9.60 1.54
N TYR A 57 -9.55 -10.89 1.37
CA TYR A 57 -8.61 -11.97 1.69
C TYR A 57 -7.49 -12.14 0.66
N LEU A 58 -7.81 -11.99 -0.64
CA LEU A 58 -6.95 -12.42 -1.75
C LEU A 58 -6.92 -11.45 -2.94
N HIS A 59 -8.08 -11.12 -3.55
CA HIS A 59 -8.06 -10.47 -4.87
C HIS A 59 -7.48 -9.04 -4.83
N CYS A 60 -7.66 -8.31 -3.73
CA CYS A 60 -7.15 -6.94 -3.56
C CYS A 60 -5.76 -6.86 -2.91
N VAL A 61 -5.19 -7.97 -2.45
CA VAL A 61 -3.98 -7.99 -1.62
C VAL A 61 -2.71 -7.95 -2.49
N ALA A 62 -1.97 -6.85 -2.40
CA ALA A 62 -0.85 -6.51 -3.26
C ALA A 62 0.35 -7.48 -3.14
N ASN A 63 0.67 -7.92 -1.92
CA ASN A 63 1.80 -8.80 -1.62
C ASN A 63 1.47 -10.30 -1.75
N LYS A 64 0.28 -10.65 -2.25
CA LYS A 64 -0.09 -12.04 -2.56
C LYS A 64 -0.01 -12.32 -4.06
N PRO A 65 0.19 -13.58 -4.48
CA PRO A 65 0.09 -13.94 -5.90
C PRO A 65 -1.30 -13.56 -6.45
N PRO A 66 -1.39 -13.14 -7.73
CA PRO A 66 -2.68 -12.90 -8.40
C PRO A 66 -3.48 -14.20 -8.52
N ASN A 67 -4.79 -14.10 -8.32
CA ASN A 67 -5.73 -15.19 -8.53
C ASN A 67 -7.13 -14.57 -8.64
N PRO A 68 -7.85 -14.66 -9.76
CA PRO A 68 -7.39 -14.19 -11.09
C PRO A 68 -7.16 -12.67 -11.14
N GLY A 69 -7.71 -11.90 -10.18
CA GLY A 69 -7.61 -10.44 -10.14
C GLY A 69 -6.19 -9.94 -9.90
N ARG A 70 -5.86 -8.81 -10.53
CA ARG A 70 -4.55 -8.13 -10.40
C ARG A 70 -4.59 -6.91 -9.49
N TYR A 71 -5.67 -6.69 -8.74
CA TYR A 71 -5.80 -5.52 -7.86
C TYR A 71 -4.70 -5.49 -6.79
N ARG A 72 -4.33 -4.28 -6.37
CA ARG A 72 -3.34 -4.04 -5.30
C ARG A 72 -3.82 -2.88 -4.42
N MET A 73 -5.04 -3.02 -3.91
CA MET A 73 -5.72 -2.00 -3.10
C MET A 73 -5.40 -2.16 -1.61
N LEU A 74 -5.12 -3.37 -1.16
CA LEU A 74 -4.79 -3.70 0.22
C LEU A 74 -3.37 -4.26 0.32
N LEU A 75 -2.76 -4.14 1.48
CA LEU A 75 -1.52 -4.82 1.85
C LEU A 75 -1.78 -5.71 3.07
N GLU A 76 -1.34 -6.96 3.02
CA GLU A 76 -1.30 -7.83 4.20
C GLU A 76 -0.08 -7.44 5.07
N THR A 77 -0.34 -6.95 6.29
CA THR A 77 0.70 -6.56 7.25
C THR A 77 1.12 -7.72 8.15
N SER A 78 0.15 -8.58 8.49
CA SER A 78 0.33 -9.84 9.23
C SER A 78 -0.85 -10.77 8.92
N ALA A 79 -0.78 -12.02 9.38
CA ALA A 79 -1.84 -13.00 9.18
C ALA A 79 -3.20 -12.43 9.62
N GLY A 80 -4.18 -12.40 8.71
CA GLY A 80 -5.53 -11.89 8.98
C GLY A 80 -5.66 -10.37 9.11
N ARG A 81 -4.57 -9.58 9.02
CA ARG A 81 -4.60 -8.11 9.12
C ARG A 81 -4.24 -7.44 7.81
N ARG A 82 -4.93 -6.35 7.48
CA ARG A 82 -4.75 -5.61 6.23
C ARG A 82 -4.78 -4.11 6.50
N ARG A 83 -4.07 -3.38 5.65
CA ARG A 83 -4.17 -1.93 5.55
C ARG A 83 -4.36 -1.51 4.10
N LEU A 84 -4.72 -0.25 3.90
CA LEU A 84 -4.75 0.32 2.56
C LEU A 84 -3.33 0.38 1.97
N TYR A 85 -3.18 -0.09 0.73
CA TYR A 85 -1.92 -0.09 0.00
C TYR A 85 -1.42 1.34 -0.21
N ARG A 86 -0.11 1.54 -0.19
CA ARG A 86 0.56 2.81 -0.47
C ARG A 86 1.60 2.62 -1.57
N PRO A 87 1.87 3.64 -2.41
CA PRO A 87 3.01 3.62 -3.31
C PRO A 87 4.30 3.35 -2.53
N GLY A 88 5.12 2.39 -3.01
CA GLY A 88 6.33 1.93 -2.33
C GLY A 88 6.13 0.68 -1.46
N ASP A 89 4.90 0.26 -1.18
CA ASP A 89 4.66 -0.99 -0.45
C ASP A 89 5.08 -2.23 -1.27
N PRO A 90 5.44 -3.34 -0.60
CA PRO A 90 5.71 -4.60 -1.26
C PRO A 90 4.53 -5.04 -2.14
N CYS A 91 4.82 -5.31 -3.40
CA CYS A 91 3.83 -5.69 -4.39
C CYS A 91 4.37 -6.87 -5.20
N HIS A 92 3.53 -7.89 -5.39
CA HIS A 92 3.87 -9.01 -6.24
C HIS A 92 4.07 -8.53 -7.69
N PRO A 93 5.14 -8.94 -8.41
CA PRO A 93 5.45 -8.42 -9.75
C PRO A 93 4.28 -8.47 -10.73
N ARG A 94 3.53 -9.58 -10.73
CA ARG A 94 2.34 -9.76 -11.58
C ARG A 94 1.18 -8.79 -11.29
N ARG A 95 1.19 -8.08 -10.16
CA ARG A 95 0.18 -7.07 -9.75
C ARG A 95 0.65 -5.62 -9.90
N MET A 96 1.91 -5.37 -10.32
CA MET A 96 2.45 -4.00 -10.40
C MET A 96 1.64 -3.06 -11.29
N ALA A 97 1.15 -3.54 -12.44
CA ALA A 97 0.25 -2.79 -13.34
C ALA A 97 -1.22 -2.77 -12.88
N GLY A 98 -1.52 -3.39 -11.73
CA GLY A 98 -2.85 -3.51 -11.18
C GLY A 98 -3.39 -2.20 -10.61
N LYS A 99 -4.72 -2.07 -10.64
CA LYS A 99 -5.43 -0.96 -10.00
C LYS A 99 -5.26 -1.02 -8.48
N HIS A 100 -4.87 0.12 -7.89
CA HIS A 100 -4.70 0.30 -6.44
C HIS A 100 -5.60 1.39 -5.84
N VAL A 101 -6.17 2.27 -6.67
CA VAL A 101 -7.15 3.31 -6.29
C VAL A 101 -8.33 3.27 -7.27
N PRO A 102 -9.58 3.41 -6.82
CA PRO A 102 -10.75 3.63 -7.67
C PRO A 102 -10.63 4.90 -8.51
N LYS A 103 -11.16 4.89 -9.74
CA LYS A 103 -11.35 6.15 -10.48
C LYS A 103 -12.57 6.89 -9.92
N ARG A 104 -12.54 8.23 -9.95
CA ARG A 104 -13.64 9.08 -9.46
C ARG A 104 -15.02 8.76 -10.06
N GLY A 105 -15.07 8.32 -11.32
CA GLY A 105 -16.30 7.92 -12.01
C GLY A 105 -16.80 6.51 -11.67
N GLU A 106 -16.02 5.69 -10.96
CA GLU A 106 -16.36 4.30 -10.62
C GLU A 106 -16.95 4.15 -9.22
N ILE A 107 -16.93 5.23 -8.42
CA ILE A 107 -17.47 5.25 -7.06
C ILE A 107 -18.53 6.35 -6.90
N PRO A 108 -19.49 6.19 -5.97
CA PRO A 108 -20.48 7.22 -5.68
C PRO A 108 -19.83 8.54 -5.25
N GLU A 109 -20.52 9.64 -5.53
CA GLU A 109 -20.03 11.00 -5.27
C GLU A 109 -19.67 11.25 -3.81
N CYS A 110 -20.47 10.73 -2.88
CA CYS A 110 -20.23 10.82 -1.44
C CYS A 110 -18.90 10.19 -0.99
N TYR A 111 -18.31 9.28 -1.78
CA TYR A 111 -17.03 8.65 -1.46
C TYR A 111 -15.84 9.24 -2.23
N ARG A 112 -16.06 10.22 -3.13
CA ARG A 112 -14.97 10.84 -3.91
C ARG A 112 -13.96 11.57 -3.02
N GLU A 113 -14.42 12.15 -1.91
CA GLU A 113 -13.53 12.77 -0.92
C GLU A 113 -12.52 11.79 -0.30
N LEU A 114 -12.83 10.48 -0.27
CA LEU A 114 -11.89 9.47 0.21
C LEU A 114 -10.69 9.32 -0.73
N ILE A 115 -10.89 9.51 -2.04
CA ILE A 115 -9.80 9.52 -3.02
C ILE A 115 -8.87 10.70 -2.73
N ASP A 116 -9.43 11.88 -2.48
CA ASP A 116 -8.65 13.09 -2.22
C ASP A 116 -7.87 12.97 -0.91
N TRP A 117 -8.50 12.47 0.15
CA TRP A 117 -7.85 12.15 1.41
C TRP A 117 -6.70 11.13 1.22
N TYR A 118 -6.93 10.10 0.40
CA TYR A 118 -5.92 9.09 0.11
C TYR A 118 -4.69 9.71 -0.57
N VAL A 119 -4.91 10.48 -1.65
CA VAL A 119 -3.82 11.06 -2.44
C VAL A 119 -3.06 12.13 -1.66
N SER A 120 -3.77 13.07 -1.02
CA SER A 120 -3.15 14.22 -0.34
C SER A 120 -2.47 13.88 0.98
N GLY A 121 -2.96 12.87 1.70
CA GLY A 121 -2.49 12.59 3.06
C GLY A 121 -1.96 11.17 3.24
N TYR A 122 -2.78 10.15 2.96
CA TYR A 122 -2.46 8.78 3.34
C TYR A 122 -1.31 8.18 2.51
N ALA A 123 -1.35 8.35 1.19
CA ALA A 123 -0.34 7.85 0.26
C ALA A 123 0.95 8.65 0.31
N ALA A 124 0.86 9.99 0.43
CA ALA A 124 2.00 10.89 0.51
C ALA A 124 2.95 10.54 1.66
N ARG A 125 2.41 10.14 2.82
CA ARG A 125 3.17 9.71 4.01
C ARG A 125 4.07 8.49 3.80
N ALA A 126 3.89 7.71 2.73
CA ALA A 126 4.81 6.62 2.40
C ALA A 126 6.05 7.10 1.64
N GLY A 127 5.90 8.14 0.81
CA GLY A 127 7.00 8.74 0.05
C GLY A 127 8.10 9.31 0.96
N ASP A 128 7.71 9.86 2.11
CA ASP A 128 8.65 10.40 3.10
C ASP A 128 9.52 9.32 3.76
N LYS A 129 9.02 8.09 3.90
CA LYS A 129 9.84 6.97 4.41
C LYS A 129 10.76 6.36 3.36
N ALA A 130 10.41 6.45 2.08
CA ALA A 130 11.25 5.96 0.98
C ALA A 130 12.45 6.89 0.69
N ARG A 131 12.36 8.16 1.08
CA ARG A 131 13.51 9.08 1.18
C ARG A 131 14.19 8.91 2.53
N ASP A 132 14.74 7.72 2.79
CA ASP A 132 15.71 7.58 3.88
C ASP A 132 16.96 8.38 3.49
N PRO A 133 17.30 9.48 4.21
CA PRO A 133 18.45 10.31 3.88
C PRO A 133 19.76 9.50 3.92
N VAL A 134 19.85 8.42 4.72
CA VAL A 134 21.03 7.54 4.77
C VAL A 134 21.14 6.69 3.50
N LEU A 135 20.03 6.18 2.98
CA LEU A 135 20.01 5.44 1.71
C LEU A 135 20.16 6.36 0.49
N ALA A 136 19.74 7.63 0.58
CA ALA A 136 19.98 8.64 -0.45
C ALA A 136 21.47 9.01 -0.58
N LEU A 137 22.26 8.82 0.48
CA LEU A 137 23.72 8.98 0.48
C LEU A 137 24.46 7.73 -0.04
N ARG A 138 23.76 6.64 -0.38
CA ARG A 138 24.36 5.41 -0.90
C ARG A 138 24.99 5.66 -2.27
N GLY A 139 26.32 5.70 -2.31
CA GLY A 139 27.11 5.98 -3.51
C GLY A 139 27.87 7.30 -3.46
N MET A 140 27.58 8.17 -2.49
CA MET A 140 28.27 9.45 -2.32
C MET A 140 29.76 9.29 -1.94
N GLY A 141 30.14 8.12 -1.42
CA GLY A 141 31.53 7.77 -1.15
C GLY A 141 32.34 7.31 -2.37
N LYS A 142 31.73 6.94 -3.51
CA LYS A 142 32.47 6.36 -4.65
C LYS A 142 33.56 7.28 -5.22
N GLN A 143 33.38 8.59 -5.12
CA GLN A 143 34.40 9.57 -5.56
C GLN A 143 35.52 9.75 -4.54
N ILE A 144 35.29 9.45 -3.26
CA ILE A 144 36.29 9.52 -2.19
C ILE A 144 37.31 8.36 -2.33
N TRP A 145 36.86 7.21 -2.83
CA TRP A 145 37.66 5.99 -3.02
C TRP A 145 38.07 5.74 -4.49
N ALA A 146 37.87 6.72 -5.40
CA ALA A 146 38.14 6.52 -6.82
C ALA A 146 39.63 6.29 -7.14
N ASN A 147 40.52 6.76 -6.27
CA ASN A 147 41.97 6.74 -6.47
C ASN A 147 42.73 5.94 -5.40
N GLU A 148 42.04 5.19 -4.53
CA GLU A 148 42.67 4.40 -3.47
C GLU A 148 42.10 2.98 -3.53
N THR A 149 42.97 1.99 -3.78
CA THR A 149 42.55 0.59 -3.72
C THR A 149 42.35 0.19 -2.26
N ALA A 150 41.49 -0.79 -2.00
CA ALA A 150 41.22 -1.27 -0.65
C ALA A 150 42.51 -1.76 0.05
N ASP A 151 43.47 -2.27 -0.71
CA ASP A 151 44.75 -2.77 -0.23
C ASP A 151 45.69 -1.63 0.19
N ASP A 152 45.73 -0.52 -0.56
CA ASP A 152 46.54 0.68 -0.23
C ASP A 152 46.09 1.32 1.09
N TYR A 153 44.77 1.37 1.32
CA TYR A 153 44.19 1.91 2.56
C TYR A 153 44.60 1.07 3.79
N VAL A 154 44.52 -0.26 3.68
CA VAL A 154 44.90 -1.16 4.78
C VAL A 154 46.40 -1.08 5.06
N HIS A 155 47.22 -0.95 4.03
CA HIS A 155 48.67 -0.76 4.19
C HIS A 155 49.01 0.54 4.93
N ARG A 156 48.35 1.65 4.59
CA ARG A 156 48.52 2.95 5.28
C ARG A 156 48.06 2.91 6.75
N GLN A 157 46.99 2.18 7.06
CA GLN A 157 46.48 2.08 8.43
C GLN A 157 47.37 1.20 9.33
N ARG A 158 48.19 0.32 8.74
CA ARG A 158 49.07 -0.60 9.47
C ARG A 158 50.52 -0.15 9.57
N SER A 159 50.94 0.85 8.79
CA SER A 159 52.33 1.35 8.81
C SER A 159 52.70 2.15 10.07
N GLY A 160 51.74 2.49 10.93
CA GLY A 160 51.96 3.14 12.23
C GLY A 160 51.96 2.21 13.44
N TRP A 161 51.89 0.89 13.25
CA TRP A 161 51.87 -0.11 14.33
C TRP A 161 53.25 -0.80 14.48
N GLN A 162 54.31 0.00 14.61
CA GLN A 162 55.60 -0.47 15.15
C GLN A 162 55.75 -0.02 16.60
#